data_AF-A0A4R7D0H7-F1
#
_entry.id   AF-A0A4R7D0H7-F1
#
_cell.length_a   1.000
_cell.length_b   1.000
_cell.length_c   1.000
_cell.angle_alpha   90.00
_cell.angle_beta   90.00
_cell.angle_gamma   90.00
#
_symmetry.space_group_name_H-M   'P 1'
#
loop_
_entity.id
_entity.type
_entity.pdbx_description
1 polymer ?
#
loop_
_entity_poly.entity_id
_entity_poly.type
_entity_poly.pdbx_seq_one_letter_code
_entity_poly.pdbx_strand_id
1 'polypeptide(L)'
;MGKRSKIILGLLIAVLIGIIVTEIVRPRPINWRPSYTSVSKIPFGCFVLFNELPNIFSKSEIESVESSMYDALIQRDSTIPSNYLIINDYIYLDEQETNQVLKYVENGNHVFIATSNLTGQLADTLNIEITQQYDMQEDSVRASFSNKNFKREHFYFERGVDPSFFVSVDTANTEILGHIQFKSSTFLEDNRNDIKLRPNFIKTSFGEGSFIINTLPVAFTNYYVLGDNSDYSTQSFSYLNDHLVYWDNYKKSGRKVITSPMRFILNQPALKWSYYLLVIGLLLFVIFKAKREQRIIPIIKPLENSSVEFAKTVGSLYYQHRDYTNLNNKKIIYFLTYVRNRYFVNTTVLDENLITQLSAKAGKSREETKSLIDLILSLKNKPIHTEQDSLALVQKINTFKQSYGR
;
A
#
# COMPACT_ATOMS: atom_id res chain seq x y z
N MET A 1 -25.68 42.37 -0.07
CA MET A 1 -26.11 41.83 1.25
C MET A 1 -26.61 42.96 2.14
N GLY A 2 -27.85 42.88 2.62
CA GLY A 2 -28.39 43.83 3.61
C GLY A 2 -27.69 43.72 4.97
N LYS A 3 -27.71 44.80 5.78
CA LYS A 3 -27.07 44.86 7.12
C LYS A 3 -27.43 43.66 8.01
N ARG A 4 -28.69 43.22 8.00
CA ARG A 4 -29.18 42.05 8.76
C ARG A 4 -28.49 40.74 8.35
N SER A 5 -28.25 40.53 7.06
CA SER A 5 -27.60 39.32 6.54
C SER A 5 -26.10 39.26 6.93
N LYS A 6 -25.42 40.41 7.01
CA LYS A 6 -24.03 40.48 7.51
C LYS A 6 -23.94 40.13 9.01
N ILE A 7 -24.90 40.57 9.82
CA ILE A 7 -24.96 40.27 11.26
C ILE A 7 -25.21 38.78 11.49
N ILE A 8 -26.17 38.19 10.77
CA ILE A 8 -26.47 36.75 10.88
C ILE A 8 -25.26 35.91 10.44
N LEU A 9 -24.59 36.30 9.34
CA LEU A 9 -23.39 35.60 8.88
C LEU A 9 -22.24 35.72 9.89
N GLY A 10 -22.04 36.90 10.48
CA GLY A 10 -21.03 37.11 11.53
C GLY A 10 -21.30 36.26 12.77
N LEU A 11 -22.57 36.18 13.20
CA LEU A 11 -22.97 35.36 14.34
C LEU A 11 -22.81 33.86 14.06
N LEU A 12 -23.13 33.41 12.84
CA LEU A 12 -22.94 32.01 12.44
C LEU A 12 -21.45 31.65 12.41
N ILE A 13 -20.59 32.52 11.88
CA ILE A 13 -19.14 32.34 11.90
C ILE A 13 -18.64 32.31 13.35
N ALA A 14 -19.12 33.20 14.23
CA ALA A 14 -18.73 33.21 15.63
C ALA A 14 -19.12 31.92 16.36
N VAL A 15 -20.32 31.39 16.12
CA VAL A 15 -20.77 30.10 16.67
C VAL A 15 -19.92 28.95 16.13
N LEU A 16 -19.63 28.93 14.82
CA LEU A 16 -18.78 27.90 14.20
C LEU A 16 -17.37 27.89 14.82
N ILE A 17 -16.76 29.08 14.96
CA ILE A 17 -15.46 29.24 15.62
C ILE A 17 -15.54 28.78 17.08
N GLY A 18 -16.61 29.14 17.79
CA GLY A 18 -16.85 28.71 19.17
C GLY A 18 -16.89 27.19 19.32
N ILE A 19 -17.59 26.48 18.42
CA ILE A 19 -17.65 25.01 18.38
C ILE A 19 -16.26 24.41 18.10
N ILE A 20 -15.52 24.97 17.13
CA ILE A 20 -14.17 24.49 16.79
C ILE A 20 -13.23 24.66 17.99
N VAL A 21 -13.26 25.82 18.65
CA VAL A 21 -12.43 26.08 19.84
C VAL A 21 -12.80 25.14 20.98
N THR A 22 -14.09 24.92 21.24
CA THR A 22 -14.52 23.99 22.29
C THR A 22 -14.08 22.55 22.00
N GLU A 23 -14.16 22.09 20.75
CA GLU A 23 -13.71 20.74 20.38
C GLU A 23 -12.18 20.60 20.44
N ILE A 24 -11.42 21.65 20.10
CA ILE A 24 -9.94 21.66 20.22
C ILE A 24 -9.49 21.62 21.68
N VAL A 25 -10.18 22.35 22.56
CA VAL A 25 -9.82 22.45 23.98
C VAL A 25 -10.33 21.25 24.79
N ARG A 26 -11.33 20.51 24.27
CA ARG A 26 -11.89 19.35 24.97
C ARG A 26 -10.80 18.29 25.17
N PRO A 27 -10.48 17.91 26.43
CA PRO A 27 -9.53 16.84 26.68
C PRO A 27 -10.07 15.54 26.07
N ARG A 28 -9.18 14.80 25.41
CA ARG A 28 -9.56 13.51 24.81
C ARG A 28 -10.09 12.59 25.91
N PRO A 29 -11.20 11.88 25.68
CA PRO A 29 -11.73 10.94 26.66
C PRO A 29 -10.65 9.90 26.97
N ILE A 30 -10.41 9.67 28.27
CA ILE A 30 -9.44 8.69 28.73
C ILE A 30 -9.98 7.31 28.37
N ASN A 31 -9.16 6.52 27.67
CA ASN A 31 -9.50 5.16 27.29
C ASN A 31 -9.18 4.20 28.44
N TRP A 32 -10.20 3.72 29.13
CA TRP A 32 -10.09 2.77 30.25
C TRP A 32 -10.16 1.30 29.82
N ARG A 33 -10.02 0.98 28.53
CA ARG A 33 -10.01 -0.42 28.10
C ARG A 33 -8.74 -1.13 28.60
N PRO A 34 -8.85 -2.29 29.27
CA PRO A 34 -7.68 -3.06 29.69
C PRO A 34 -6.83 -3.47 28.49
N SER A 35 -5.52 -3.25 28.58
CA SER A 35 -4.57 -3.60 27.51
C SER A 35 -3.40 -4.44 28.01
N TYR A 36 -2.85 -4.13 29.19
CA TYR A 36 -1.70 -4.81 29.83
C TYR A 36 -0.41 -4.91 28.98
N THR A 37 -0.36 -4.25 27.82
CA THR A 37 0.80 -4.26 26.94
C THR A 37 1.87 -3.29 27.43
N SER A 38 3.14 -3.65 27.21
CA SER A 38 4.32 -2.83 27.50
C SER A 38 4.40 -1.54 26.68
N VAL A 39 3.67 -1.44 25.55
CA VAL A 39 3.69 -0.25 24.67
C VAL A 39 2.54 0.72 24.94
N SER A 40 1.50 0.30 25.66
CA SER A 40 0.29 1.11 25.84
C SER A 40 0.43 2.09 27.00
N LYS A 41 0.26 3.38 26.68
CA LYS A 41 0.27 4.50 27.63
C LYS A 41 -1.10 4.85 28.20
N ILE A 42 -2.14 4.08 27.88
CA ILE A 42 -3.47 4.26 28.50
C ILE A 42 -3.41 3.80 29.98
N PRO A 43 -4.36 4.19 30.84
CA PRO A 43 -4.36 3.85 32.27
C PRO A 43 -4.13 2.36 32.55
N PHE A 44 -4.83 1.46 31.83
CA PHE A 44 -4.71 0.01 32.00
C PHE A 44 -3.73 -0.66 31.02
N GLY A 45 -2.67 0.05 30.62
CA GLY A 45 -1.48 -0.52 29.98
C GLY A 45 -0.36 -0.78 31.00
N CYS A 46 0.73 -1.44 30.61
CA CYS A 46 1.86 -1.76 31.47
C CYS A 46 3.17 -1.05 31.04
N PHE A 47 3.07 0.06 30.30
CA PHE A 47 4.22 0.82 29.81
C PHE A 47 5.15 1.32 30.92
N VAL A 48 4.58 1.86 32.00
CA VAL A 48 5.36 2.37 33.14
C VAL A 48 6.04 1.21 33.85
N LEU A 49 5.28 0.17 34.20
CA LEU A 49 5.82 -1.00 34.88
C LEU A 49 6.98 -1.63 34.10
N PHE A 50 6.80 -1.82 32.79
CA PHE A 50 7.83 -2.41 31.92
C PHE A 50 9.13 -1.59 31.92
N ASN A 51 9.03 -0.26 31.88
CA ASN A 51 10.20 0.62 31.92
C ASN A 51 10.84 0.69 33.32
N GLU A 52 10.11 0.36 34.38
CA GLU A 52 10.63 0.29 35.75
C GLU A 52 11.20 -1.09 36.10
N LEU A 53 10.97 -2.14 35.30
CA LEU A 53 11.53 -3.47 35.55
C LEU A 53 13.05 -3.45 35.75
N PRO A 54 13.88 -2.70 35.00
CA PRO A 54 15.33 -2.65 35.24
C PRO A 54 15.69 -2.05 36.60
N ASN A 55 14.85 -1.18 37.16
CA ASN A 55 15.06 -0.64 38.50
C ASN A 55 14.62 -1.64 39.58
N ILE A 56 13.55 -2.40 39.32
CA ILE A 56 13.05 -3.43 40.24
C ILE A 56 14.01 -4.62 40.29
N PHE A 57 14.44 -5.12 39.13
CA PHE A 57 15.38 -6.23 38.96
C PHE A 57 16.77 -5.70 38.58
N SER A 58 17.35 -4.88 39.44
CA SER A 58 18.62 -4.17 39.17
C SER A 58 19.83 -5.05 38.80
N LYS A 59 19.77 -6.36 39.08
CA LYS A 59 20.83 -7.33 38.80
C LYS A 59 20.49 -8.31 37.67
N SER A 60 19.31 -8.18 37.08
CA SER A 60 18.81 -9.09 36.05
C SER A 60 18.73 -8.42 34.70
N GLU A 61 18.99 -9.20 33.65
CA GLU A 61 18.62 -8.81 32.30
C GLU A 61 17.10 -9.02 32.09
N ILE A 62 16.49 -8.19 31.24
CA ILE A 62 15.07 -8.24 30.93
C ILE A 62 14.91 -8.46 29.43
N GLU A 63 14.31 -9.60 29.08
CA GLU A 63 14.05 -9.99 27.70
C GLU A 63 12.55 -9.94 27.42
N SER A 64 12.17 -9.31 26.30
CA SER A 64 10.77 -9.28 25.86
C SER A 64 10.46 -10.46 24.96
N VAL A 65 9.46 -11.26 25.33
CA VAL A 65 9.01 -12.43 24.58
C VAL A 65 7.86 -12.04 23.66
N GLU A 66 8.10 -12.14 22.35
CA GLU A 66 7.14 -11.75 21.30
C GLU A 66 6.52 -12.93 20.56
N SER A 67 6.94 -14.15 20.89
CA SER A 67 6.47 -15.43 20.33
C SER A 67 5.58 -16.17 21.33
N SER A 68 5.04 -17.32 20.91
CA SER A 68 4.33 -18.21 21.84
C SER A 68 5.23 -18.60 23.02
N MET A 69 4.62 -18.88 24.17
CA MET A 69 5.36 -19.33 25.35
C MET A 69 6.10 -20.64 25.06
N TYR A 70 5.47 -21.53 24.29
CA TYR A 70 6.08 -22.79 23.86
C TYR A 70 7.40 -22.55 23.12
N ASP A 71 7.40 -21.69 22.09
CA ASP A 71 8.60 -21.40 21.30
C ASP A 71 9.69 -20.74 22.15
N ALA A 72 9.31 -19.77 22.98
CA ALA A 72 10.23 -19.02 23.83
C ALA A 72 10.93 -19.94 24.83
N LEU A 73 10.17 -20.82 25.49
CA LEU A 73 10.71 -21.76 26.46
C LEU A 73 11.57 -22.85 25.81
N ILE A 74 11.34 -23.22 24.55
CA ILE A 74 12.18 -24.20 23.85
C ILE A 74 13.50 -23.58 23.37
N GLN A 75 13.47 -22.33 22.91
CA GLN A 75 14.64 -21.67 22.33
C GLN A 75 15.60 -21.11 23.39
N ARG A 76 15.17 -20.99 24.65
CA ARG A 76 16.00 -20.48 25.74
C ARG A 76 17.19 -21.39 26.05
N ASP A 77 18.21 -20.81 26.67
CA ASP A 77 19.26 -21.58 27.34
C ASP A 77 18.73 -22.14 28.67
N SER A 78 18.57 -23.46 28.76
CA SER A 78 18.06 -24.12 29.96
C SER A 78 19.04 -24.12 31.14
N THR A 79 20.30 -23.73 30.93
CA THR A 79 21.32 -23.66 32.00
C THR A 79 21.24 -22.36 32.80
N ILE A 80 20.56 -21.34 32.26
CA ILE A 80 20.40 -20.04 32.89
C ILE A 80 19.06 -20.04 33.64
N PRO A 81 19.06 -19.86 34.98
CA PRO A 81 17.82 -19.75 35.72
C PRO A 81 17.12 -18.43 35.38
N SER A 82 15.80 -18.48 35.27
CA SER A 82 15.01 -17.33 34.82
C SER A 82 13.64 -17.25 35.51
N ASN A 83 13.02 -16.08 35.41
CA ASN A 83 11.65 -15.78 35.80
C ASN A 83 10.83 -15.47 34.54
N TYR A 84 9.59 -15.95 34.46
CA TYR A 84 8.69 -15.62 33.36
C TYR A 84 7.49 -14.82 33.88
N LEU A 85 7.28 -13.60 33.37
CA LEU A 85 6.23 -12.69 33.84
C LEU A 85 5.09 -12.60 32.82
N ILE A 86 3.88 -12.89 33.26
CA ILE A 86 2.65 -12.81 32.47
C ILE A 86 1.63 -11.97 33.23
N ILE A 87 1.11 -10.94 32.59
CA ILE A 87 0.14 -10.02 33.18
C ILE A 87 -0.96 -9.80 32.18
N ASN A 88 -2.14 -10.33 32.41
CA ASN A 88 -3.29 -10.11 31.53
C ASN A 88 -4.59 -10.42 32.25
N ASP A 89 -5.70 -9.83 31.81
CA ASP A 89 -7.00 -10.01 32.47
C ASP A 89 -7.44 -11.48 32.54
N TYR A 90 -7.26 -12.20 31.43
CA TYR A 90 -7.57 -13.62 31.30
C TYR A 90 -6.35 -14.31 30.68
N ILE A 91 -5.88 -15.37 31.33
CA ILE A 91 -4.77 -16.19 30.83
C ILE A 91 -5.28 -17.61 30.62
N TYR A 92 -5.04 -18.11 29.41
CA TYR A 92 -5.28 -19.48 29.01
C TYR A 92 -4.05 -20.00 28.28
N LEU A 93 -3.54 -21.13 28.75
CA LEU A 93 -2.45 -21.87 28.12
C LEU A 93 -3.03 -23.15 27.54
N ASP A 94 -2.68 -23.44 26.29
CA ASP A 94 -3.02 -24.72 25.70
C ASP A 94 -2.19 -25.85 26.33
N GLU A 95 -2.45 -27.09 25.91
CA GLU A 95 -1.76 -28.27 26.44
C GLU A 95 -0.25 -28.23 26.18
N GLN A 96 0.19 -27.72 25.04
CA GLN A 96 1.61 -27.67 24.70
C GLN A 96 2.33 -26.63 25.55
N GLU A 97 1.74 -25.43 25.67
CA GLU A 97 2.26 -24.36 26.53
C GLU A 97 2.27 -24.78 28.00
N THR A 98 1.19 -25.44 28.47
CA THR A 98 1.09 -25.96 29.84
C THR A 98 2.19 -26.97 30.15
N ASN A 99 2.38 -27.97 29.27
CA ASN A 99 3.42 -28.97 29.47
C ASN A 99 4.83 -28.36 29.48
N GLN A 100 5.09 -27.34 28.66
CA GLN A 100 6.39 -26.66 28.67
C GLN A 100 6.59 -25.77 29.89
N VAL A 101 5.57 -25.03 30.33
CA VAL A 101 5.70 -24.18 31.50
C VAL A 101 5.84 -24.98 32.79
N LEU A 102 5.19 -26.15 32.88
CA LEU A 102 5.37 -27.07 34.01
C LEU A 102 6.80 -27.59 34.06
N LYS A 103 7.37 -28.05 32.94
CA LYS A 103 8.79 -28.47 32.87
C LYS A 103 9.76 -27.33 33.17
N TYR A 104 9.43 -26.12 32.71
CA TYR A 104 10.21 -24.92 33.00
C TYR A 104 10.31 -24.68 34.50
N VAL A 105 9.17 -24.72 35.21
CA VAL A 105 9.12 -24.52 36.66
C VAL A 105 9.72 -25.70 37.41
N GLU A 106 9.49 -26.93 36.96
CA GLU A 106 10.05 -28.14 37.56
C GLU A 106 11.58 -28.08 37.66
N ASN A 107 12.24 -27.52 36.64
CA ASN A 107 13.70 -27.30 36.57
C ASN A 107 14.21 -26.11 37.41
N GLY A 108 13.43 -25.59 38.37
CA GLY A 108 13.89 -24.55 39.30
C GLY A 108 13.61 -23.11 38.86
N ASN A 109 12.88 -22.90 37.77
CA ASN A 109 12.51 -21.56 37.32
C ASN A 109 11.20 -21.08 37.97
N HIS A 110 10.94 -19.77 37.92
CA HIS A 110 9.72 -19.20 38.50
C HIS A 110 8.84 -18.55 37.43
N VAL A 111 7.53 -18.67 37.59
CA VAL A 111 6.55 -18.03 36.71
C VAL A 111 5.64 -17.16 37.55
N PHE A 112 5.57 -15.89 37.19
CA PHE A 112 4.66 -14.93 37.79
C PHE A 112 3.47 -14.70 36.88
N ILE A 113 2.26 -14.88 37.40
CA ILE A 113 1.02 -14.74 36.65
C ILE A 113 0.13 -13.74 37.39
N ALA A 114 -0.13 -12.58 36.79
CA ALA A 114 -1.17 -11.69 37.28
C ALA A 114 -2.38 -11.75 36.33
N THR A 115 -3.50 -12.29 36.82
CA THR A 115 -4.70 -12.49 36.02
C THR A 115 -5.97 -12.59 36.84
N SER A 116 -7.06 -12.01 36.33
CA SER A 116 -8.36 -12.06 37.00
C SER A 116 -8.98 -13.46 36.91
N ASN A 117 -8.57 -14.28 35.94
CA ASN A 117 -9.01 -15.67 35.81
C ASN A 117 -7.96 -16.54 35.09
N LEU A 118 -7.74 -17.74 35.61
CA LEU A 118 -6.84 -18.77 35.08
C LEU A 118 -7.63 -20.07 34.93
N THR A 119 -7.70 -20.60 33.71
CA THR A 119 -8.46 -21.81 33.39
C THR A 119 -7.65 -22.78 32.54
N GLY A 120 -8.15 -24.01 32.41
CA GLY A 120 -7.55 -25.06 31.60
C GLY A 120 -6.55 -25.92 32.37
N GLN A 121 -5.76 -26.70 31.63
CA GLN A 121 -4.93 -27.76 32.19
C GLN A 121 -3.93 -27.28 33.24
N LEU A 122 -3.40 -26.05 33.12
CA LEU A 122 -2.50 -25.50 34.13
C LEU A 122 -3.20 -25.34 35.48
N ALA A 123 -4.41 -24.78 35.50
CA ALA A 123 -5.19 -24.60 36.72
C ALA A 123 -5.56 -25.95 37.35
N ASP A 124 -5.95 -26.92 36.52
CA ASP A 124 -6.29 -28.28 36.96
C ASP A 124 -5.06 -28.99 37.57
N THR A 125 -3.90 -28.87 36.93
CA THR A 125 -2.65 -29.51 37.40
C THR A 125 -2.17 -28.90 38.71
N LEU A 126 -2.31 -27.59 38.88
CA LEU A 126 -1.96 -26.89 40.13
C LEU A 126 -3.06 -27.01 41.21
N ASN A 127 -4.22 -27.57 40.86
CA ASN A 127 -5.41 -27.65 41.70
C ASN A 127 -5.85 -26.28 42.26
N ILE A 128 -5.98 -25.31 41.34
CA ILE A 128 -6.33 -23.93 41.65
C ILE A 128 -7.64 -23.56 40.95
N GLU A 129 -8.55 -22.93 41.70
CA GLU A 129 -9.80 -22.40 41.17
C GLU A 129 -9.93 -20.90 41.49
N ILE A 130 -10.11 -20.08 40.46
CA ILE A 130 -10.32 -18.63 40.58
C ILE A 130 -11.77 -18.31 40.21
N THR A 131 -12.43 -17.52 41.04
CA THR A 131 -13.77 -16.98 40.74
C THR A 131 -13.74 -15.47 40.76
N GLN A 132 -14.50 -14.87 39.84
CA GLN A 132 -14.73 -13.43 39.78
C GLN A 132 -16.12 -13.11 40.33
N GLN A 133 -16.21 -12.08 41.15
CA GLN A 133 -17.48 -11.59 41.68
C GLN A 133 -18.08 -10.56 40.70
N TYR A 134 -19.09 -10.95 39.92
CA TYR A 134 -19.72 -10.09 38.91
C TYR A 134 -20.87 -9.21 39.45
N ASP A 135 -21.40 -9.49 40.64
CA ASP A 135 -22.61 -8.85 41.17
C ASP A 135 -22.37 -7.50 41.88
N MET A 136 -21.30 -6.78 41.58
CA MET A 136 -20.95 -5.54 42.27
C MET A 136 -21.11 -4.29 41.39
N GLN A 137 -21.68 -3.21 41.96
CA GLN A 137 -21.39 -1.86 41.46
C GLN A 137 -19.90 -1.56 41.72
N GLU A 138 -19.23 -0.82 40.81
CA GLU A 138 -17.84 -0.38 40.99
C GLU A 138 -17.65 0.22 42.40
N ASP A 139 -17.08 -0.56 43.31
CA ASP A 139 -16.66 -0.12 44.64
C ASP A 139 -15.17 -0.43 44.80
N SER A 140 -14.53 0.32 45.69
CA SER A 140 -13.13 0.14 46.03
C SER A 140 -12.85 -1.26 46.59
N VAL A 141 -11.80 -1.86 46.09
CA VAL A 141 -11.26 -3.14 46.55
C VAL A 141 -9.98 -2.88 47.33
N ARG A 142 -9.82 -3.52 48.48
CA ARG A 142 -8.60 -3.42 49.28
C ARG A 142 -7.78 -4.70 49.15
N ALA A 143 -6.51 -4.60 48.78
CA ALA A 143 -5.59 -5.72 48.81
C ALA A 143 -4.57 -5.57 49.93
N SER A 144 -4.11 -6.69 50.48
CA SER A 144 -3.05 -6.73 51.49
C SER A 144 -2.12 -7.92 51.32
N PHE A 145 -0.89 -7.79 51.83
CA PHE A 145 0.07 -8.89 51.87
C PHE A 145 0.03 -9.60 53.23
N SER A 146 0.30 -10.90 53.22
CA SER A 146 0.45 -11.71 54.45
C SER A 146 1.78 -11.41 55.17
N ASN A 147 2.79 -10.96 54.43
CA ASN A 147 4.11 -10.64 54.97
C ASN A 147 4.11 -9.27 55.67
N LYS A 148 4.30 -9.27 56.99
CA LYS A 148 4.30 -8.08 57.86
C LYS A 148 5.57 -7.23 57.78
N ASN A 149 6.60 -7.70 57.09
CA ASN A 149 7.85 -6.95 56.94
C ASN A 149 7.78 -5.87 55.84
N PHE A 150 6.69 -5.81 55.08
CA PHE A 150 6.52 -4.80 54.05
C PHE A 150 6.14 -3.43 54.65
N LYS A 151 6.65 -2.37 54.02
CA LYS A 151 6.45 -0.97 54.46
C LYS A 151 4.99 -0.54 54.45
N ARG A 152 4.19 -1.10 53.52
CA ARG A 152 2.78 -0.80 53.35
C ARG A 152 2.01 -2.09 53.19
N GLU A 153 1.09 -2.34 54.11
CA GLU A 153 0.31 -3.58 54.15
C GLU A 153 -0.99 -3.49 53.35
N HIS A 154 -1.49 -2.29 53.06
CA HIS A 154 -2.83 -2.09 52.51
C HIS A 154 -2.84 -1.16 51.29
N PHE A 155 -3.53 -1.61 50.24
CA PHE A 155 -3.63 -0.95 48.95
C PHE A 155 -5.09 -0.88 48.51
N TYR A 156 -5.49 0.24 47.92
CA TYR A 156 -6.90 0.50 47.56
C TYR A 156 -7.03 0.68 46.06
N PHE A 157 -7.87 -0.12 45.43
CA PHE A 157 -8.09 -0.13 43.99
C PHE A 157 -9.54 0.23 43.68
N GLU A 158 -9.75 1.46 43.21
CA GLU A 158 -11.10 2.03 43.02
C GLU A 158 -11.71 1.86 41.63
N ARG A 159 -10.95 1.41 40.61
CA ARG A 159 -11.39 1.49 39.22
C ARG A 159 -10.89 0.32 38.37
N GLY A 160 -11.80 -0.23 37.57
CA GLY A 160 -11.53 -1.34 36.65
C GLY A 160 -11.20 -2.66 37.35
N VAL A 161 -11.57 -2.79 38.63
CA VAL A 161 -11.28 -3.98 39.43
C VAL A 161 -12.56 -4.80 39.55
N ASP A 162 -12.55 -5.99 38.95
CA ASP A 162 -13.53 -7.02 39.24
C ASP A 162 -12.93 -7.96 40.30
N PRO A 163 -13.45 -7.98 41.55
CA PRO A 163 -12.86 -8.76 42.62
C PRO A 163 -12.76 -10.24 42.24
N SER A 164 -11.53 -10.69 42.10
CA SER A 164 -11.20 -12.05 41.71
C SER A 164 -10.37 -12.67 42.83
N PHE A 165 -10.67 -13.90 43.21
CA PHE A 165 -10.02 -14.56 44.35
C PHE A 165 -9.98 -16.08 44.18
N PHE A 166 -9.07 -16.72 44.91
CA PHE A 166 -8.96 -18.17 44.93
C PHE A 166 -10.07 -18.78 45.79
N VAL A 167 -10.82 -19.71 45.21
CA VAL A 167 -11.86 -20.51 45.88
C VAL A 167 -11.26 -21.78 46.45
N SER A 168 -10.40 -22.44 45.66
CA SER A 168 -9.71 -23.67 46.01
C SER A 168 -8.24 -23.54 45.65
N VAL A 169 -7.37 -24.03 46.53
CA VAL A 169 -5.92 -24.13 46.34
C VAL A 169 -5.41 -25.41 47.02
N ASP A 170 -4.35 -26.01 46.49
CA ASP A 170 -3.65 -27.09 47.18
C ASP A 170 -2.88 -26.56 48.39
N THR A 171 -3.47 -26.72 49.59
CA THR A 171 -2.89 -26.26 50.86
C THR A 171 -1.56 -26.91 51.23
N ALA A 172 -1.19 -28.06 50.63
CA ALA A 172 0.07 -28.72 50.95
C ALA A 172 1.28 -28.04 50.29
N ASN A 173 1.09 -27.53 49.07
CA ASN A 173 2.16 -26.96 48.24
C ASN A 173 2.03 -25.44 48.02
N THR A 174 0.97 -24.82 48.53
CA THR A 174 0.64 -23.42 48.31
C THR A 174 0.76 -22.58 49.57
N GLU A 175 1.51 -21.48 49.47
CA GLU A 175 1.58 -20.41 50.47
C GLU A 175 0.71 -19.23 50.05
N ILE A 176 -0.09 -18.68 50.97
CA ILE A 176 -0.92 -17.49 50.72
C ILE A 176 -0.11 -16.22 51.01
N LEU A 177 0.22 -15.48 49.95
CA LEU A 177 1.02 -14.26 50.00
C LEU A 177 0.20 -12.99 50.23
N GLY A 178 -1.11 -13.02 49.95
CA GLY A 178 -1.97 -11.85 50.07
C GLY A 178 -3.46 -12.14 49.98
N HIS A 179 -4.23 -11.15 50.42
CA HIS A 179 -5.67 -11.20 50.52
C HIS A 179 -6.32 -10.00 49.85
N ILE A 180 -7.54 -10.21 49.37
CA ILE A 180 -8.43 -9.19 48.84
C ILE A 180 -9.65 -9.06 49.74
N GLN A 181 -10.04 -7.82 49.98
CA GLN A 181 -11.19 -7.42 50.78
C GLN A 181 -12.12 -6.58 49.90
N PHE A 182 -13.36 -7.04 49.76
CA PHE A 182 -14.39 -6.37 48.98
C PHE A 182 -15.75 -6.51 49.68
N LYS A 183 -16.68 -5.58 49.40
CA LYS A 183 -18.04 -5.63 49.94
C LYS A 183 -18.92 -6.44 49.01
N SER A 184 -19.56 -7.49 49.50
CA SER A 184 -20.53 -8.23 48.70
C SER A 184 -21.90 -7.61 48.88
N SER A 185 -22.46 -6.97 47.85
CA SER A 185 -23.87 -6.57 47.82
C SER A 185 -24.59 -7.42 46.79
N THR A 186 -25.43 -8.37 47.21
CA THR A 186 -26.24 -9.15 46.27
C THR A 186 -27.47 -8.33 45.87
N PHE A 187 -27.80 -8.25 44.58
CA PHE A 187 -29.02 -7.57 44.11
C PHE A 187 -30.33 -8.15 44.67
N LEU A 188 -30.27 -9.35 45.26
CA LEU A 188 -31.42 -10.15 45.71
C LEU A 188 -31.57 -10.23 47.25
N GLU A 189 -30.57 -9.77 48.02
CA GLU A 189 -30.62 -9.82 49.49
C GLU A 189 -30.53 -8.41 50.08
N ASP A 190 -31.51 -8.09 50.91
CA ASP A 190 -31.67 -6.82 51.59
C ASP A 190 -30.40 -6.46 52.40
N ASN A 191 -29.62 -5.53 51.86
CA ASN A 191 -28.68 -4.65 52.57
C ASN A 191 -27.74 -5.29 53.61
N ARG A 192 -27.11 -6.44 53.33
CA ARG A 192 -25.92 -6.87 54.08
C ARG A 192 -24.65 -6.45 53.36
N ASN A 193 -24.03 -5.38 53.84
CA ASN A 193 -22.67 -4.99 53.46
C ASN A 193 -21.64 -5.94 54.10
N ASP A 194 -21.66 -7.21 53.71
CA ASP A 194 -20.72 -8.19 54.24
C ASP A 194 -19.36 -8.00 53.55
N ILE A 195 -18.37 -7.64 54.37
CA ILE A 195 -17.00 -7.49 53.92
C ILE A 195 -16.37 -8.89 53.84
N LYS A 196 -16.11 -9.37 52.62
CA LYS A 196 -15.47 -10.67 52.38
C LYS A 196 -13.97 -10.48 52.28
N LEU A 197 -13.22 -11.26 53.07
CA LEU A 197 -11.77 -11.42 52.95
C LEU A 197 -11.49 -12.76 52.26
N ARG A 198 -10.72 -12.75 51.18
CA ARG A 198 -10.38 -13.94 50.40
C ARG A 198 -8.92 -13.92 49.94
N PRO A 199 -8.26 -15.07 49.76
CA PRO A 199 -6.91 -15.12 49.21
C PRO A 199 -6.91 -14.66 47.75
N ASN A 200 -5.95 -13.81 47.39
CA ASN A 200 -5.85 -13.19 46.06
C ASN A 200 -4.43 -13.30 45.48
N PHE A 201 -3.45 -13.64 46.31
CA PHE A 201 -2.07 -13.78 45.90
C PHE A 201 -1.45 -15.00 46.57
N ILE A 202 -0.89 -15.91 45.78
CA ILE A 202 -0.37 -17.20 46.25
C ILE A 202 0.97 -17.53 45.60
N LYS A 203 1.71 -18.42 46.24
CA LYS A 203 2.90 -19.10 45.71
C LYS A 203 2.71 -20.61 45.81
N THR A 204 2.67 -21.30 44.68
CA THR A 204 2.49 -22.75 44.59
C THR A 204 3.81 -23.36 44.11
N SER A 205 4.41 -24.24 44.92
CA SER A 205 5.66 -24.91 44.60
C SER A 205 5.41 -26.04 43.58
N PHE A 206 6.30 -26.19 42.60
CA PHE A 206 6.20 -27.25 41.60
C PHE A 206 7.60 -27.67 41.16
N GLY A 207 7.99 -28.93 41.47
CA GLY A 207 9.39 -29.38 41.34
C GLY A 207 10.33 -28.50 42.17
N GLU A 208 11.40 -28.00 41.56
CA GLU A 208 12.38 -27.12 42.22
C GLU A 208 11.99 -25.62 42.16
N GLY A 209 10.97 -25.26 41.37
CA GLY A 209 10.54 -23.89 41.14
C GLY A 209 9.19 -23.56 41.77
N SER A 210 8.59 -22.44 41.35
CA SER A 210 7.26 -22.04 41.83
C SER A 210 6.47 -21.19 40.85
N PHE A 211 5.15 -21.38 40.86
CA PHE A 211 4.19 -20.45 40.29
C PHE A 211 3.78 -19.42 41.34
N ILE A 212 3.84 -18.14 40.99
CA ILE A 212 3.43 -17.01 41.85
C ILE A 212 2.27 -16.33 41.15
N ILE A 213 1.06 -16.47 41.70
CA ILE A 213 -0.19 -16.14 40.99
C ILE A 213 -0.95 -15.07 41.77
N ASN A 214 -1.23 -13.95 41.12
CA ASN A 214 -1.96 -12.80 41.66
C ASN A 214 -3.26 -12.58 40.88
N THR A 215 -4.40 -12.46 41.56
CA THR A 215 -5.70 -12.28 40.93
C THR A 215 -6.02 -10.82 40.54
N LEU A 216 -5.07 -9.90 40.71
CA LEU A 216 -5.26 -8.46 40.55
C LEU A 216 -4.37 -7.86 39.45
N PRO A 217 -4.57 -8.20 38.16
CA PRO A 217 -3.71 -7.73 37.07
C PRO A 217 -3.70 -6.21 36.92
N VAL A 218 -4.80 -5.54 37.28
CA VAL A 218 -4.92 -4.07 37.22
C VAL A 218 -3.89 -3.36 38.10
N ALA A 219 -3.45 -3.97 39.19
CA ALA A 219 -2.46 -3.37 40.09
C ALA A 219 -1.09 -3.14 39.42
N PHE A 220 -0.84 -3.82 38.31
CA PHE A 220 0.39 -3.76 37.51
C PHE A 220 0.28 -2.78 36.33
N THR A 221 -0.78 -1.97 36.28
CA THR A 221 -1.01 -1.02 35.19
C THR A 221 -0.52 0.39 35.49
N ASN A 222 -0.33 1.20 34.45
CA ASN A 222 0.16 2.57 34.53
C ASN A 222 -0.60 3.40 35.56
N TYR A 223 -1.92 3.23 35.65
CA TYR A 223 -2.76 3.98 36.58
C TYR A 223 -2.37 3.77 38.04
N TYR A 224 -2.16 2.52 38.45
CA TYR A 224 -1.84 2.18 39.85
C TYR A 224 -0.34 2.26 40.15
N VAL A 225 0.51 2.00 39.16
CA VAL A 225 1.97 2.13 39.30
C VAL A 225 2.42 3.59 39.38
N LEU A 226 1.75 4.52 38.69
CA LEU A 226 2.02 5.96 38.83
C LEU A 226 1.35 6.60 40.05
N GLY A 227 0.39 5.91 40.67
CA GLY A 227 -0.34 6.40 41.83
C GLY A 227 0.29 5.99 43.15
N ASP A 228 -0.51 6.08 44.22
CA ASP A 228 -0.08 5.75 45.59
C ASP A 228 0.17 4.25 45.82
N ASN A 229 -0.19 3.39 44.85
CA ASN A 229 -0.09 1.94 44.95
C ASN A 229 1.14 1.35 44.23
N SER A 230 2.11 2.19 43.84
CA SER A 230 3.33 1.75 43.16
C SER A 230 4.05 0.60 43.89
N ASP A 231 4.11 0.69 45.22
CA ASP A 231 4.70 -0.32 46.11
C ASP A 231 4.06 -1.71 46.00
N TYR A 232 2.80 -1.83 45.55
CA TYR A 232 2.16 -3.15 45.42
C TYR A 232 2.88 -4.01 44.38
N SER A 233 3.24 -3.39 43.25
CA SER A 233 3.92 -4.09 42.15
C SER A 233 5.34 -4.51 42.54
N THR A 234 6.08 -3.64 43.23
CA THR A 234 7.45 -3.93 43.68
C THR A 234 7.47 -4.97 44.80
N GLN A 235 6.55 -4.90 45.77
CA GLN A 235 6.41 -5.91 46.81
C GLN A 235 5.97 -7.27 46.24
N SER A 236 5.07 -7.28 45.23
CA SER A 236 4.68 -8.52 44.56
C SER A 236 5.86 -9.19 43.84
N PHE A 237 6.73 -8.41 43.20
CA PHE A 237 7.92 -8.92 42.53
C PHE A 237 9.06 -9.30 43.47
N SER A 238 9.05 -8.84 44.74
CA SER A 238 10.07 -9.24 45.72
C SER A 238 10.07 -10.73 46.10
N TYR A 239 9.01 -11.46 45.73
CA TYR A 239 8.93 -12.92 45.89
C TYR A 239 9.65 -13.69 44.77
N LEU A 240 10.13 -13.00 43.73
CA LEU A 240 10.95 -13.56 42.67
C LEU A 240 12.44 -13.35 42.99
N ASN A 241 13.28 -14.25 42.48
CA ASN A 241 14.73 -14.14 42.61
C ASN A 241 15.31 -13.16 41.58
N ASP A 242 16.52 -12.65 41.83
CA ASP A 242 17.29 -11.81 40.89
C ASP A 242 17.88 -12.64 39.72
N HIS A 243 17.00 -13.32 38.97
CA HIS A 243 17.33 -14.12 37.77
C HIS A 243 16.93 -13.38 36.49
N LEU A 244 17.36 -13.87 35.32
CA LEU A 244 16.92 -13.36 34.01
C LEU A 244 15.39 -13.26 33.95
N VAL A 245 14.83 -12.15 33.48
CA VAL A 245 13.38 -11.92 33.47
C VAL A 245 12.85 -11.91 32.04
N TYR A 246 12.02 -12.89 31.71
CA TYR A 246 11.21 -12.89 30.49
C TYR A 246 9.90 -12.14 30.72
N TRP A 247 9.67 -11.06 29.98
CA TRP A 247 8.41 -10.33 29.96
C TRP A 247 7.57 -10.77 28.76
N ASP A 248 6.43 -11.40 29.02
CA ASP A 248 5.52 -11.86 27.97
C ASP A 248 4.79 -10.67 27.31
N ASN A 249 4.97 -10.47 26.01
CA ASN A 249 4.17 -9.53 25.20
C ASN A 249 3.15 -10.24 24.31
N TYR A 250 3.16 -11.57 24.24
CA TYR A 250 2.34 -12.36 23.33
C TYR A 250 0.91 -12.60 23.86
N LYS A 251 0.77 -12.98 25.14
CA LYS A 251 -0.50 -13.28 25.83
C LYS A 251 -1.12 -12.03 26.44
N LYS A 252 -1.34 -10.98 25.64
CA LYS A 252 -1.93 -9.72 26.09
C LYS A 252 -3.24 -9.41 25.37
N SER A 253 -4.25 -8.96 26.13
CA SER A 253 -5.55 -8.52 25.59
C SER A 253 -5.43 -7.30 24.67
N GLY A 254 -4.34 -6.52 24.80
CA GLY A 254 -3.99 -5.47 23.85
C GLY A 254 -3.36 -6.01 22.58
N ARG A 255 -3.94 -5.69 21.42
CA ARG A 255 -3.29 -5.96 20.13
C ARG A 255 -1.93 -5.28 20.10
N LYS A 256 -0.86 -6.00 19.74
CA LYS A 256 0.42 -5.38 19.34
C LYS A 256 0.14 -4.36 18.24
N VAL A 257 0.11 -3.08 18.62
CA VAL A 257 -0.24 -2.01 17.70
C VAL A 257 1.04 -1.73 16.91
N ILE A 258 0.97 -2.07 15.62
CA ILE A 258 1.91 -1.78 14.51
C ILE A 258 2.65 -3.05 14.02
N THR A 259 1.95 -3.86 13.23
CA THR A 259 2.59 -4.82 12.29
C THR A 259 2.85 -4.20 10.92
N SER A 260 2.18 -3.09 10.58
CA SER A 260 2.28 -2.43 9.28
C SER A 260 2.38 -0.91 9.41
N PRO A 261 3.32 -0.25 8.70
CA PRO A 261 3.42 1.22 8.64
C PRO A 261 2.12 1.90 8.22
N MET A 262 1.33 1.27 7.33
CA MET A 262 0.03 1.81 6.90
C MET A 262 -0.96 1.90 8.05
N ARG A 263 -0.93 0.91 8.98
CA ARG A 263 -1.79 0.91 10.16
C ARG A 263 -1.44 2.07 11.09
N PHE A 264 -0.16 2.44 11.19
CA PHE A 264 0.26 3.62 11.96
C PHE A 264 -0.31 4.91 11.38
N ILE A 265 -0.19 5.11 10.06
CA ILE A 265 -0.73 6.28 9.35
C ILE A 265 -2.24 6.41 9.57
N LEU A 266 -2.99 5.30 9.48
CA LEU A 266 -4.45 5.30 9.63
C LEU A 266 -4.94 5.39 11.09
N ASN A 267 -4.09 5.07 12.07
CA ASN A 267 -4.46 5.13 13.49
C ASN A 267 -4.35 6.55 14.05
N GLN A 268 -3.45 7.38 13.52
CA GLN A 268 -3.31 8.77 13.94
C GLN A 268 -4.31 9.65 13.18
N PRO A 269 -5.22 10.39 13.85
CA PRO A 269 -6.27 11.16 13.17
C PRO A 269 -5.73 12.16 12.13
N ALA A 270 -4.63 12.86 12.45
CA ALA A 270 -4.01 13.82 11.54
C ALA A 270 -3.44 13.15 10.28
N LEU A 271 -2.69 12.05 10.45
CA LEU A 271 -2.10 11.31 9.34
C LEU A 271 -3.18 10.63 8.49
N LYS A 272 -4.23 10.08 9.12
CA LYS A 272 -5.38 9.49 8.45
C LYS A 272 -6.05 10.48 7.48
N TRP A 273 -6.34 11.70 7.95
CA TRP A 273 -6.93 12.73 7.10
C TRP A 273 -5.97 13.22 6.02
N SER A 274 -4.67 13.36 6.32
CA SER A 274 -3.67 13.72 5.30
C SER A 274 -3.63 12.70 4.17
N TYR A 275 -3.69 11.40 4.50
CA TYR A 275 -3.71 10.31 3.54
C TYR A 275 -4.99 10.33 2.69
N TYR A 276 -6.17 10.50 3.31
CA TYR A 276 -7.42 10.61 2.58
C TYR A 276 -7.47 11.82 1.65
N LEU A 277 -6.99 12.99 2.10
CA LEU A 277 -6.89 14.18 1.26
C LEU A 277 -5.93 13.98 0.08
N LEU A 278 -4.81 13.29 0.30
CA LEU A 278 -3.86 12.97 -0.77
C LEU A 278 -4.49 12.04 -1.81
N VAL A 279 -5.15 10.95 -1.38
CA VAL A 279 -5.79 9.99 -2.29
C VAL A 279 -6.94 10.63 -3.06
N ILE A 280 -7.82 11.36 -2.36
CA ILE A 280 -8.93 12.10 -3.00
C ILE A 280 -8.38 13.17 -3.95
N GLY A 281 -7.34 13.89 -3.54
CA GLY A 281 -6.68 14.91 -4.36
C GLY A 281 -6.07 14.33 -5.64
N LEU A 282 -5.40 13.18 -5.56
CA LEU A 282 -4.87 12.44 -6.71
C LEU A 282 -5.99 11.97 -7.64
N LEU A 283 -7.06 11.44 -7.08
CA LEU A 283 -8.21 10.96 -7.86
C LEU A 283 -8.88 12.12 -8.61
N LEU A 284 -9.11 13.24 -7.93
CA LEU A 284 -9.60 14.47 -8.55
C LEU A 284 -8.63 14.97 -9.63
N PHE A 285 -7.32 14.98 -9.36
CA PHE A 285 -6.30 15.38 -10.32
C PHE A 285 -6.36 14.53 -11.59
N VAL A 286 -6.49 13.21 -11.48
CA VAL A 286 -6.62 12.31 -12.63
C VAL A 286 -7.90 12.61 -13.42
N ILE A 287 -9.05 12.78 -12.75
CA ILE A 287 -10.32 13.11 -13.42
C ILE A 287 -10.21 14.43 -14.20
N PHE A 288 -9.63 15.47 -13.61
CA PHE A 288 -9.50 16.77 -14.26
C PHE A 288 -8.43 16.79 -15.35
N LYS A 289 -7.32 16.07 -15.17
CA LYS A 289 -6.24 15.99 -16.17
C LYS A 289 -6.66 15.14 -17.38
N ALA A 290 -7.30 14.00 -17.16
CA ALA A 290 -7.79 13.14 -18.23
C ALA A 290 -8.78 13.85 -19.16
N LYS A 291 -9.55 14.82 -18.64
CA LYS A 291 -10.49 15.62 -19.44
C LYS A 291 -9.80 16.71 -20.28
N ARG A 292 -8.54 17.07 -20.01
CA ARG A 292 -7.85 18.23 -20.60
C ARG A 292 -6.86 17.91 -21.73
N GLU A 293 -6.65 16.65 -22.09
CA GLU A 293 -5.80 16.30 -23.24
C GLU A 293 -6.66 16.11 -24.50
N GLN A 294 -6.50 17.02 -25.48
CA GLN A 294 -7.14 16.89 -26.79
C GLN A 294 -6.44 15.81 -27.62
N ARG A 295 -7.20 15.08 -28.44
CA ARG A 295 -6.65 14.04 -29.34
C ARG A 295 -5.69 14.65 -30.36
N ILE A 296 -4.58 13.95 -30.63
CA ILE A 296 -3.62 14.30 -31.69
C ILE A 296 -4.38 14.37 -33.03
N ILE A 297 -4.31 15.52 -33.70
CA ILE A 297 -4.91 15.70 -35.04
C ILE A 297 -4.00 14.98 -36.05
N PRO A 298 -4.48 13.95 -36.79
CA PRO A 298 -3.67 13.24 -37.75
C PRO A 298 -3.35 14.12 -38.96
N ILE A 299 -2.09 14.10 -39.41
CA ILE A 299 -1.64 14.84 -40.60
C ILE A 299 -2.03 14.05 -41.86
N ILE A 300 -2.96 14.57 -42.66
CA ILE A 300 -3.38 13.97 -43.93
C ILE A 300 -2.38 14.38 -45.02
N LYS A 301 -1.67 13.41 -45.63
CA LYS A 301 -0.76 13.68 -46.76
C LYS A 301 -1.56 13.89 -48.06
N PRO A 302 -1.19 14.87 -48.91
CA PRO A 302 -1.85 15.07 -50.21
C PRO A 302 -1.59 13.90 -51.17
N LEU A 303 -2.49 13.68 -52.13
CA LEU A 303 -2.33 12.63 -53.15
C LEU A 303 -1.21 12.99 -54.14
N GLU A 304 -0.31 12.04 -54.41
CA GLU A 304 0.74 12.18 -55.41
C GLU A 304 0.21 11.98 -56.84
N ASN A 305 0.79 12.69 -57.82
CA ASN A 305 0.35 12.64 -59.21
C ASN A 305 0.91 11.40 -59.94
N SER A 306 0.19 10.28 -59.82
CA SER A 306 0.56 8.96 -60.37
C SER A 306 0.81 8.95 -61.89
N SER A 307 0.17 9.84 -62.65
CA SER A 307 0.38 9.96 -64.10
C SER A 307 1.80 10.40 -64.46
N VAL A 308 2.35 11.35 -63.69
CA VAL A 308 3.72 11.86 -63.90
C VAL A 308 4.74 10.80 -63.51
N GLU A 309 4.47 10.07 -62.43
CA GLU A 309 5.32 8.98 -61.98
C GLU A 309 5.37 7.83 -63.00
N PHE A 310 4.22 7.40 -63.51
CA PHE A 310 4.15 6.39 -64.56
C PHE A 310 4.93 6.79 -65.82
N ALA A 311 4.76 8.04 -66.28
CA ALA A 311 5.50 8.56 -67.44
C ALA A 311 7.03 8.56 -67.21
N LYS A 312 7.50 8.91 -66.00
CA LYS A 312 8.91 8.85 -65.62
C LYS A 312 9.43 7.41 -65.61
N THR A 313 8.66 6.46 -65.08
CA THR A 313 9.03 5.05 -65.02
C THR A 313 9.16 4.44 -66.41
N VAL A 314 8.16 4.67 -67.28
CA VAL A 314 8.23 4.22 -68.68
C VAL A 314 9.38 4.89 -69.41
N GLY A 315 9.58 6.20 -69.24
CA GLY A 315 10.71 6.92 -69.84
C GLY A 315 12.08 6.39 -69.40
N SER A 316 12.22 6.05 -68.11
CA SER A 316 13.45 5.49 -67.54
C SER A 316 13.77 4.11 -68.10
N LEU A 317 12.76 3.26 -68.32
CA LEU A 317 12.93 1.95 -68.93
C LEU A 317 13.50 2.07 -70.36
N TYR A 318 12.96 2.97 -71.18
CA TYR A 318 13.49 3.20 -72.54
C TYR A 318 14.90 3.81 -72.52
N TYR A 319 15.20 4.70 -71.56
CA TYR A 319 16.54 5.27 -71.40
C TYR A 319 17.59 4.20 -71.01
N GLN A 320 17.23 3.26 -70.12
CA GLN A 320 18.13 2.19 -69.70
C GLN A 320 18.42 1.18 -70.82
N HIS A 321 17.41 0.80 -71.61
CA HIS A 321 17.59 -0.17 -72.68
C HIS A 321 18.41 0.34 -73.87
N ARG A 322 18.52 1.67 -74.07
CA ARG A 322 19.30 2.33 -75.14
C ARG A 322 19.03 1.80 -76.56
N ASP A 323 17.85 1.23 -76.80
CA ASP A 323 17.42 0.77 -78.13
C ASP A 323 16.88 1.95 -78.95
N TYR A 324 17.82 2.72 -79.52
CA TYR A 324 17.51 3.91 -80.32
C TYR A 324 16.75 3.57 -81.61
N THR A 325 16.93 2.36 -82.16
CA THR A 325 16.22 1.89 -83.36
C THR A 325 14.73 1.71 -83.06
N ASN A 326 14.40 1.01 -81.98
CA ASN A 326 13.00 0.84 -81.54
C ASN A 326 12.36 2.18 -81.18
N LEU A 327 13.11 3.05 -80.48
CA LEU A 327 12.65 4.37 -80.07
C LEU A 327 12.32 5.27 -81.29
N ASN A 328 13.21 5.31 -82.28
CA ASN A 328 13.01 6.10 -83.50
C ASN A 328 11.85 5.56 -84.32
N ASN A 329 11.73 4.24 -84.49
CA ASN A 329 10.62 3.65 -85.23
C ASN A 329 9.27 4.02 -84.58
N LYS A 330 9.15 3.88 -83.25
CA LYS A 330 7.94 4.27 -82.51
C LYS A 330 7.64 5.77 -82.64
N LYS A 331 8.66 6.63 -82.54
CA LYS A 331 8.49 8.09 -82.71
C LYS A 331 8.06 8.46 -84.13
N ILE A 332 8.62 7.83 -85.16
CA ILE A 332 8.24 8.04 -86.56
C ILE A 332 6.79 7.59 -86.78
N ILE A 333 6.42 6.38 -86.34
CA ILE A 333 5.04 5.87 -86.46
C ILE A 333 4.07 6.82 -85.75
N TYR A 334 4.39 7.24 -84.52
CA TYR A 334 3.55 8.16 -83.76
C TYR A 334 3.41 9.52 -84.47
N PHE A 335 4.51 10.05 -85.02
CA PHE A 335 4.48 11.30 -85.77
C PHE A 335 3.66 11.18 -87.07
N LEU A 336 3.87 10.15 -87.88
CA LEU A 336 3.12 9.93 -89.12
C LEU A 336 1.63 9.68 -88.85
N THR A 337 1.30 9.07 -87.71
CA THR A 337 -0.08 8.89 -87.25
C THR A 337 -0.69 10.22 -86.81
N TYR A 338 0.05 11.03 -86.06
CA TYR A 338 -0.34 12.39 -85.71
C TYR A 338 -0.61 13.23 -86.97
N VAL A 339 0.28 13.18 -87.95
CA VAL A 339 0.13 13.90 -89.22
C VAL A 339 -1.11 13.42 -89.99
N ARG A 340 -1.31 12.10 -90.08
CA ARG A 340 -2.50 11.49 -90.72
C ARG A 340 -3.80 11.93 -90.06
N ASN A 341 -3.87 11.89 -88.73
CA ASN A 341 -5.08 12.19 -87.97
C ASN A 341 -5.37 13.70 -87.90
N ARG A 342 -4.33 14.54 -87.83
CA ARG A 342 -4.48 16.00 -87.66
C ARG A 342 -4.68 16.72 -88.99
N TYR A 343 -3.93 16.34 -90.02
CA TYR A 343 -3.92 17.04 -91.31
C TYR A 343 -4.62 16.24 -92.43
N PHE A 344 -5.10 15.03 -92.14
CA PHE A 344 -5.82 14.17 -93.08
C PHE A 344 -5.02 13.97 -94.38
N VAL A 345 -3.74 13.61 -94.25
CA VAL A 345 -2.83 13.32 -95.37
C VAL A 345 -2.37 11.87 -95.33
N ASN A 346 -2.15 11.26 -96.50
CA ASN A 346 -1.70 9.88 -96.59
C ASN A 346 -0.18 9.79 -96.37
N THR A 347 0.22 9.19 -95.25
CA THR A 347 1.63 9.03 -94.87
C THR A 347 2.22 7.65 -95.20
N THR A 348 1.57 6.89 -96.08
CA THR A 348 2.02 5.54 -96.49
C THR A 348 3.22 5.62 -97.44
N VAL A 349 3.21 6.59 -98.35
CA VAL A 349 4.32 6.91 -99.26
C VAL A 349 4.80 8.31 -98.92
N LEU A 350 6.10 8.46 -98.68
CA LEU A 350 6.73 9.73 -98.33
C LEU A 350 7.29 10.39 -99.61
N ASP A 351 6.41 10.95 -100.43
CA ASP A 351 6.72 11.55 -101.74
C ASP A 351 6.66 13.10 -101.73
N GLU A 352 7.05 13.73 -102.84
CA GLU A 352 6.96 15.20 -103.02
C GLU A 352 5.51 15.73 -102.92
N ASN A 353 4.51 14.89 -103.19
CA ASN A 353 3.11 15.24 -103.03
C ASN A 353 2.74 15.38 -101.54
N LEU A 354 3.19 14.44 -100.70
CA LEU A 354 3.04 14.54 -99.25
C LEU A 354 3.70 15.81 -98.69
N ILE A 355 4.92 16.13 -99.13
CA ILE A 355 5.65 17.32 -98.67
C ILE A 355 4.84 18.58 -98.99
N THR A 356 4.29 18.66 -100.21
CA THR A 356 3.51 19.82 -100.67
C THR A 356 2.18 19.95 -99.90
N GLN A 357 1.47 18.84 -99.69
CA GLN A 357 0.22 18.82 -98.93
C GLN A 357 0.44 19.13 -97.45
N LEU A 358 1.50 18.58 -96.86
CA LEU A 358 1.82 18.77 -95.45
C LEU A 358 2.29 20.19 -95.17
N SER A 359 3.15 20.77 -96.02
CA SER A 359 3.60 22.16 -95.85
C SER A 359 2.44 23.15 -95.94
N ALA A 360 1.52 22.95 -96.90
CA ALA A 360 0.35 23.80 -97.07
C ALA A 360 -0.64 23.68 -95.89
N LYS A 361 -0.92 22.45 -95.43
CA LYS A 361 -1.89 22.23 -94.33
C LYS A 361 -1.33 22.53 -92.94
N ALA A 362 -0.02 22.42 -92.75
CA ALA A 362 0.65 22.74 -91.50
C ALA A 362 1.15 24.20 -91.43
N GLY A 363 0.99 25.00 -92.49
CA GLY A 363 1.46 26.39 -92.53
C GLY A 363 2.98 26.52 -92.34
N LYS A 364 3.75 25.50 -92.77
CA LYS A 364 5.21 25.43 -92.64
C LYS A 364 5.88 25.68 -93.97
N SER A 365 7.14 26.16 -93.96
CA SER A 365 7.87 26.29 -95.22
C SER A 365 8.07 24.91 -95.85
N ARG A 366 8.12 24.89 -97.18
CA ARG A 366 8.37 23.66 -97.93
C ARG A 366 9.76 23.11 -97.62
N GLU A 367 10.75 23.98 -97.38
CA GLU A 367 12.11 23.55 -97.01
C GLU A 367 12.14 22.86 -95.64
N GLU A 368 11.45 23.40 -94.64
CA GLU A 368 11.38 22.80 -93.30
C GLU A 368 10.70 21.43 -93.32
N THR A 369 9.59 21.33 -94.05
CA THR A 369 8.82 20.09 -94.18
C THR A 369 9.62 19.03 -94.94
N LYS A 370 10.26 19.43 -96.04
CA LYS A 370 11.13 18.55 -96.83
C LYS A 370 12.30 18.02 -96.00
N SER A 371 13.00 18.90 -95.27
CA SER A 371 14.10 18.51 -94.38
C SER A 371 13.69 17.49 -93.31
N LEU A 372 12.47 17.59 -92.76
CA LEU A 372 11.95 16.64 -91.79
C LEU A 372 11.61 15.28 -92.43
N ILE A 373 10.94 15.28 -93.58
CA ILE A 373 10.55 14.05 -94.29
C ILE A 373 11.79 13.32 -94.83
N ASP A 374 12.78 14.05 -95.35
CA ASP A 374 14.05 13.49 -95.81
C ASP A 374 14.84 12.88 -94.65
N LEU A 375 14.84 13.52 -93.47
CA LEU A 375 15.43 12.93 -92.27
C LEU A 375 14.70 11.62 -91.90
N ILE A 376 13.37 11.60 -91.89
CA ILE A 376 12.59 10.40 -91.59
C ILE A 376 12.88 9.27 -92.59
N LEU A 377 13.02 9.58 -93.87
CA LEU A 377 13.41 8.64 -94.91
C LEU A 377 14.82 8.09 -94.68
N SER A 378 15.78 8.96 -94.37
CA SER A 378 17.16 8.55 -94.09
C SER A 378 17.26 7.62 -92.87
N LEU A 379 16.48 7.87 -91.81
CA LEU A 379 16.43 7.04 -90.62
C LEU A 379 15.71 5.72 -90.88
N LYS A 380 14.62 5.71 -91.66
CA LYS A 380 13.95 4.45 -92.05
C LYS A 380 14.85 3.50 -92.83
N ASN A 381 15.77 4.04 -93.64
CA ASN A 381 16.70 3.25 -94.44
C ASN A 381 17.99 2.87 -93.68
N LYS A 382 18.19 3.39 -92.46
CA LYS A 382 19.37 3.12 -91.63
C LYS A 382 19.12 1.91 -90.72
N PRO A 383 19.96 0.85 -90.78
CA PRO A 383 19.71 -0.37 -90.00
C PRO A 383 19.93 -0.19 -88.49
N ILE A 384 20.86 0.68 -88.08
CA ILE A 384 21.20 0.92 -86.66
C ILE A 384 21.22 2.42 -86.39
N HIS A 385 20.58 2.83 -85.30
CA HIS A 385 20.45 4.23 -84.89
C HIS A 385 21.33 4.56 -83.69
N THR A 386 21.80 5.80 -83.66
CA THR A 386 22.56 6.38 -82.55
C THR A 386 21.69 7.33 -81.72
N GLU A 387 22.13 7.67 -80.52
CA GLU A 387 21.46 8.66 -79.67
C GLU A 387 21.28 10.02 -80.37
N GLN A 388 22.29 10.42 -81.15
CA GLN A 388 22.29 11.67 -81.89
C GLN A 388 21.19 11.70 -82.96
N ASP A 389 20.94 10.55 -83.62
CA ASP A 389 19.84 10.39 -84.58
C ASP A 389 18.47 10.56 -83.89
N SER A 390 18.30 9.98 -82.69
CA SER A 390 17.07 10.11 -81.91
C SER A 390 16.82 11.53 -81.42
N LEU A 391 17.86 12.22 -80.97
CA LEU A 391 17.77 13.61 -80.54
C LEU A 391 17.42 14.53 -81.72
N ALA A 392 18.09 14.37 -82.86
CA ALA A 392 17.82 15.15 -84.06
C ALA A 392 16.38 14.96 -84.56
N LEU A 393 15.89 13.71 -84.56
CA LEU A 393 14.50 13.39 -84.92
C LEU A 393 13.50 14.05 -83.96
N VAL A 394 13.73 13.95 -82.65
CA VAL A 394 12.83 14.55 -81.64
C VAL A 394 12.82 16.07 -81.74
N GLN A 395 13.98 16.70 -81.91
CA GLN A 395 14.09 18.15 -82.06
C GLN A 395 13.30 18.60 -83.29
N LYS A 396 13.53 18.01 -84.48
CA LYS A 396 12.80 18.41 -85.69
C LYS A 396 11.29 18.16 -85.58
N ILE A 397 10.86 17.03 -84.98
CA ILE A 397 9.43 16.77 -84.73
C ILE A 397 8.83 17.81 -83.78
N ASN A 398 9.53 18.16 -82.70
CA ASN A 398 9.05 19.13 -81.73
C ASN A 398 9.00 20.54 -82.33
N THR A 399 10.01 20.96 -83.09
CA THR A 399 9.99 22.23 -83.83
C THR A 399 8.84 22.29 -84.84
N PHE A 400 8.56 21.17 -85.52
CA PHE A 400 7.41 21.07 -86.41
C PHE A 400 6.08 21.22 -85.65
N LYS A 401 5.94 20.57 -84.48
CA LYS A 401 4.72 20.61 -83.65
C LYS A 401 4.53 21.93 -82.88
N GLN A 402 5.61 22.54 -82.39
CA GLN A 402 5.57 23.71 -81.50
C GLN A 402 5.03 24.97 -82.17
N SER A 403 5.08 25.09 -83.50
CA SER A 403 4.51 26.29 -84.14
C SER A 403 3.00 26.25 -84.37
N TYR A 404 2.30 25.23 -83.87
CA TYR A 404 0.86 25.31 -83.62
C TYR A 404 0.62 25.65 -82.16
N GLY A 405 0.86 26.91 -81.85
CA GLY A 405 0.71 27.53 -80.54
C GLY A 405 0.54 29.04 -80.68
N ARG A 406 -0.34 29.47 -81.59
CA ARG A 406 -1.13 30.70 -81.46
C ARG A 406 -2.58 30.35 -81.73
#